data_AF-A0A928QIV5-F1
#
_entry.id   AF-A0A928QIV5-F1
#
_cell.length_a   1.000
_cell.length_b   1.000
_cell.length_c   1.000
_cell.angle_alpha   90.00
_cell.angle_beta   90.00
_cell.angle_gamma   90.00
#
_symmetry.space_group_name_H-M   'P 1'
#
loop_
_entity.id
_entity.type
_entity.pdbx_description
1 polymer ?
#
loop_
_entity_poly.entity_id
_entity_poly.type
_entity_poly.pdbx_seq_one_letter_code
_entity_poly.pdbx_strand_id
1 'polypeptide(L)'
;MSMMISKCPCCHGTLNITSLQCSNCGTELRNTFEISVFDRLDKEQMGFLLSFLKHRGNLKSLQEEIDISYPTAKKKLEELLIALEITQEQKGSAERKHVDMSRIVINRNSNRASEIIKAKLRDHGGRVIVYTARGLPCEVWMNADGTSFSSDKLPIKPPYEYHVFDVIVDLLMSQGGRARKGNGRNYKLGESNCDETTVVGAVALERGYTVGNSVFDPVFVFAAILEWAGIAHNERGELVLTHQYRNIL
;
A
#
# COMPACT_ATOMS: atom_id res chain seq x y z
N MET A 1 -39.50 -9.07 1.40
CA MET A 1 -38.88 -9.87 2.49
C MET A 1 -38.55 -8.94 3.63
N SER A 2 -39.06 -9.20 4.83
CA SER A 2 -38.59 -8.54 6.05
C SER A 2 -37.16 -8.98 6.32
N MET A 3 -36.29 -8.04 6.65
CA MET A 3 -34.93 -8.38 7.07
C MET A 3 -34.98 -9.12 8.41
N MET A 4 -34.18 -10.18 8.50
CA MET A 4 -33.98 -10.91 9.73
C MET A 4 -33.25 -10.03 10.74
N ILE A 5 -33.70 -10.04 11.99
CA ILE A 5 -33.00 -9.37 13.08
C ILE A 5 -31.89 -10.32 13.54
N SER A 6 -30.63 -9.98 13.24
CA SER A 6 -29.46 -10.81 13.60
C SER A 6 -28.81 -10.42 14.94
N LYS A 7 -29.24 -9.30 15.54
CA LYS A 7 -28.73 -8.75 16.80
C LYS A 7 -29.82 -8.58 17.85
N CYS A 8 -29.50 -8.93 19.09
CA CYS A 8 -30.40 -8.77 20.22
C CYS A 8 -30.63 -7.27 20.49
N PRO A 9 -31.88 -6.78 20.52
CA PRO A 9 -32.16 -5.36 20.79
C PRO A 9 -31.84 -4.93 22.22
N CYS A 10 -31.62 -5.88 23.13
CA CYS A 10 -31.29 -5.60 24.53
C CYS A 10 -29.77 -5.52 24.78
N CYS A 11 -28.99 -6.47 24.27
CA CYS A 11 -27.56 -6.56 24.56
C CYS A 11 -26.65 -6.46 23.34
N HIS A 12 -27.20 -6.30 22.14
CA HIS A 12 -26.47 -6.30 20.86
C HIS A 12 -25.66 -7.58 20.57
N GLY A 13 -25.88 -8.66 21.35
CA GLY A 13 -25.35 -9.99 21.08
C GLY A 13 -25.96 -10.61 19.81
N THR A 14 -25.28 -11.60 19.24
CA THR A 14 -25.79 -12.34 18.07
C THR A 14 -26.95 -13.24 18.48
N LEU A 15 -28.05 -13.18 17.73
CA LEU A 15 -29.20 -14.07 17.94
C LEU A 15 -28.94 -15.44 17.30
N ASN A 16 -29.56 -16.50 17.84
CA ASN A 16 -29.53 -17.84 17.25
C ASN A 16 -30.92 -18.20 16.74
N ILE A 17 -30.98 -18.95 15.65
CA ILE A 17 -32.25 -19.50 15.15
C ILE A 17 -32.53 -20.77 15.95
N THR A 18 -33.68 -20.85 16.61
CA THR A 18 -34.05 -22.00 17.46
C THR A 18 -35.12 -22.89 16.85
N SER A 19 -35.81 -22.43 15.81
CA SER A 19 -36.89 -23.16 15.15
C SER A 19 -36.96 -22.83 13.66
N LEU A 20 -37.13 -23.85 12.82
CA LEU A 20 -37.43 -23.76 11.39
C LEU A 20 -38.76 -24.45 11.12
N GLN A 21 -39.65 -23.82 10.34
CA GLN A 21 -40.94 -24.40 9.97
C GLN A 21 -41.04 -24.56 8.46
N CYS A 22 -41.41 -25.76 8.00
CA CYS A 22 -41.73 -25.98 6.60
C CYS A 22 -43.09 -25.38 6.26
N SER A 23 -43.16 -24.46 5.31
CA SER A 23 -44.42 -23.86 4.84
C SER A 23 -45.33 -24.84 4.09
N ASN A 24 -44.79 -25.95 3.57
CA ASN A 24 -45.54 -26.91 2.77
C ASN A 24 -46.22 -28.03 3.60
N CYS A 25 -45.52 -28.58 4.60
CA CYS A 25 -46.03 -29.68 5.43
C CYS A 25 -46.16 -29.36 6.92
N GLY A 26 -45.76 -28.16 7.35
CA GLY A 26 -45.89 -27.71 8.74
C GLY A 26 -44.86 -28.29 9.72
N THR A 27 -43.98 -29.20 9.29
CA THR A 27 -42.92 -29.76 10.14
C THR A 27 -42.08 -28.66 10.78
N GLU A 28 -41.98 -28.70 12.11
CA GLU A 28 -41.16 -27.80 12.90
C GLU A 28 -39.88 -28.53 13.35
N LEU A 29 -38.72 -27.96 13.01
CA LEU A 29 -37.41 -28.44 13.44
C LEU A 29 -36.88 -27.50 14.52
N ARG A 30 -36.74 -28.00 15.75
CA ARG A 30 -36.17 -27.24 16.86
C ARG A 30 -34.74 -27.67 17.12
N ASN A 31 -33.81 -26.76 16.87
CA ASN A 31 -32.40 -26.94 17.14
C ASN A 31 -31.72 -25.57 17.23
N THR A 32 -30.49 -25.50 17.70
CA THR A 32 -29.68 -24.28 17.58
C THR A 32 -29.06 -24.27 16.18
N PHE A 33 -29.60 -23.45 15.29
CA PHE A 33 -29.05 -23.25 13.95
C PHE A 33 -28.17 -22.00 13.93
N GLU A 34 -27.05 -22.10 13.22
CA GLU A 34 -26.15 -20.97 13.00
C GLU A 34 -26.72 -20.03 11.93
N ILE A 35 -26.54 -18.73 12.16
CA ILE A 35 -26.85 -17.69 11.18
C ILE A 35 -25.73 -17.65 10.14
N SER A 36 -26.09 -17.68 8.85
CA SER A 36 -25.11 -17.61 7.76
C SER A 36 -24.36 -16.28 7.77
N VAL A 37 -23.13 -16.26 7.23
CA VAL A 37 -22.35 -15.03 7.06
C VAL A 37 -23.09 -13.98 6.24
N PHE A 38 -23.95 -14.41 5.30
CA PHE A 38 -24.76 -13.51 4.48
C PHE A 38 -25.87 -12.80 5.27
N ASP A 39 -26.44 -13.46 6.27
CA ASP A 39 -27.51 -12.91 7.13
C ASP A 39 -26.97 -11.87 8.12
N ARG A 40 -25.64 -11.78 8.27
CA ARG A 40 -24.96 -10.77 9.08
C ARG A 40 -24.72 -9.47 8.34
N LEU A 41 -24.82 -9.47 7.00
CA LEU A 41 -24.63 -8.27 6.20
C LEU A 41 -25.73 -7.25 6.48
N ASP A 42 -25.33 -5.98 6.61
CA ASP A 42 -26.30 -4.90 6.68
C ASP A 42 -26.94 -4.62 5.30
N LYS A 43 -27.93 -3.71 5.27
CA LYS A 43 -28.64 -3.34 4.03
C LYS A 43 -27.72 -2.83 2.93
N GLU A 44 -26.70 -2.07 3.32
CA GLU A 44 -25.80 -1.42 2.39
C GLU A 44 -24.83 -2.45 1.79
N GLN A 45 -24.26 -3.31 2.63
CA GLN A 45 -23.39 -4.42 2.23
C GLN A 45 -24.12 -5.41 1.32
N MET A 46 -25.36 -5.80 1.68
CA MET A 46 -26.17 -6.69 0.85
C MET A 46 -26.52 -6.04 -0.50
N GLY A 47 -26.87 -4.76 -0.51
CA GLY A 47 -27.14 -4.02 -1.75
C GLY A 47 -25.90 -3.94 -2.66
N PHE A 48 -24.73 -3.67 -2.07
CA PHE A 48 -23.46 -3.67 -2.79
C PHE A 48 -23.14 -5.05 -3.38
N LEU A 49 -23.29 -6.13 -2.60
CA LEU A 49 -23.07 -7.51 -3.05
C LEU A 49 -23.94 -7.86 -4.26
N LEU A 50 -25.25 -7.57 -4.18
CA LEU A 50 -26.19 -7.87 -5.26
C LEU A 50 -25.85 -7.08 -6.54
N SER A 51 -25.50 -5.80 -6.42
CA SER A 51 -25.12 -5.00 -7.59
C SER A 51 -23.78 -5.46 -8.17
N PHE A 52 -22.81 -5.84 -7.33
CA PHE A 52 -21.54 -6.42 -7.79
C PHE A 52 -21.76 -7.71 -8.59
N LEU A 53 -22.62 -8.61 -8.10
CA LEU A 53 -22.98 -9.85 -8.79
C LEU A 53 -23.76 -9.59 -10.09
N LYS A 54 -24.68 -8.61 -10.09
CA LYS A 54 -25.40 -8.15 -11.30
C LYS A 54 -24.43 -7.72 -12.40
N HIS A 55 -23.34 -7.05 -12.03
CA HIS A 55 -22.26 -6.64 -12.93
C HIS A 55 -21.19 -7.71 -13.18
N ARG A 56 -21.44 -8.97 -12.76
CA ARG A 56 -20.51 -10.11 -12.93
C ARG A 56 -19.12 -9.84 -12.35
N GLY A 57 -19.06 -9.05 -11.28
CA GLY A 57 -17.81 -8.65 -10.63
C GLY A 57 -17.06 -7.49 -11.28
N ASN A 58 -17.65 -6.81 -12.28
CA ASN A 58 -17.02 -5.64 -12.89
C ASN A 58 -17.15 -4.40 -12.00
N LEU A 59 -16.07 -4.09 -11.28
CA LEU A 59 -16.03 -2.95 -10.34
C LEU A 59 -16.14 -1.58 -11.05
N LYS A 60 -15.79 -1.48 -12.34
CA LYS A 60 -15.95 -0.24 -13.13
C LYS A 60 -17.42 0.03 -13.44
N SER A 61 -18.13 -0.99 -13.92
CA SER A 61 -19.57 -0.87 -14.18
C SER A 61 -20.36 -0.66 -12.88
N LEU A 62 -19.90 -1.29 -11.80
CA LEU A 62 -20.49 -1.08 -10.47
C LEU A 62 -20.32 0.38 -10.00
N GLN A 63 -19.10 0.94 -10.05
CA GLN A 63 -18.87 2.31 -9.56
C GLN A 63 -19.72 3.37 -10.29
N GLU A 64 -20.04 3.13 -11.57
CA GLU A 64 -20.90 3.99 -12.38
C GLU A 64 -22.37 3.87 -11.97
N GLU A 65 -22.84 2.66 -11.63
CA GLU A 65 -24.22 2.44 -11.16
C GLU A 65 -24.49 3.07 -9.77
N ILE A 66 -23.56 2.90 -8.82
CA ILE A 66 -23.71 3.40 -7.45
C ILE A 66 -23.13 4.81 -7.24
N ASP A 67 -22.66 5.47 -8.30
CA ASP A 67 -22.10 6.83 -8.31
C ASP A 67 -21.03 7.07 -7.24
N ILE A 68 -19.99 6.22 -7.26
CA ILE A 68 -18.85 6.32 -6.33
C ILE A 68 -17.51 6.28 -7.06
N SER A 69 -16.47 6.78 -6.40
CA SER A 69 -15.10 6.66 -6.93
C SER A 69 -14.64 5.20 -6.93
N TYR A 70 -13.78 4.84 -7.90
CA TYR A 70 -13.20 3.48 -7.96
C TYR A 70 -12.48 3.09 -6.64
N PRO A 71 -11.69 3.98 -6.00
CA PRO A 71 -11.16 3.70 -4.66
C PRO A 71 -12.22 3.39 -3.61
N THR A 72 -13.35 4.10 -3.62
CA THR A 72 -14.47 3.86 -2.70
C THR A 72 -15.11 2.50 -2.97
N ALA A 73 -15.35 2.16 -4.24
CA ALA A 73 -15.91 0.86 -4.62
C ALA A 73 -14.98 -0.29 -4.19
N LYS A 74 -13.67 -0.12 -4.35
CA LYS A 74 -12.67 -1.10 -3.90
C LYS A 74 -12.70 -1.27 -2.39
N LYS A 75 -12.73 -0.17 -1.62
CA LYS A 75 -12.81 -0.21 -0.15
C LYS A 75 -14.08 -0.94 0.32
N LYS A 76 -15.24 -0.64 -0.27
CA LYS A 76 -16.50 -1.33 0.03
C LYS A 76 -16.44 -2.83 -0.28
N LEU A 77 -15.79 -3.22 -1.37
CA LEU A 77 -15.57 -4.63 -1.68
C LEU A 77 -14.69 -5.30 -0.62
N GLU A 78 -13.60 -4.67 -0.19
CA GLU A 78 -12.75 -5.20 0.90
C GLU A 78 -13.53 -5.35 2.22
N GLU A 79 -14.30 -4.34 2.61
CA GLU A 79 -15.19 -4.39 3.79
C GLU A 79 -16.21 -5.53 3.70
N LEU A 80 -16.80 -5.75 2.52
CA LEU A 80 -17.75 -6.83 2.27
C LEU A 80 -17.08 -8.22 2.37
N LEU A 81 -15.88 -8.39 1.82
CA LEU A 81 -15.14 -9.66 1.89
C LEU A 81 -14.76 -10.00 3.34
N ILE A 82 -14.48 -8.99 4.17
CA ILE A 82 -14.26 -9.14 5.61
C ILE A 82 -15.56 -9.55 6.32
N ALA A 83 -16.67 -8.87 6.03
CA ALA A 83 -17.96 -9.18 6.64
C ALA A 83 -18.47 -10.59 6.28
N LEU A 84 -18.10 -11.10 5.11
CA LEU A 84 -18.39 -12.46 4.65
C LEU A 84 -17.40 -13.51 5.18
N GLU A 85 -16.41 -13.11 5.97
CA GLU A 85 -15.34 -13.98 6.50
C GLU A 85 -14.52 -14.70 5.40
N ILE A 86 -14.60 -14.24 4.15
CA ILE A 86 -13.87 -14.77 2.98
C ILE A 86 -12.40 -14.35 3.04
N THR A 87 -12.18 -13.10 3.44
CA THR A 87 -10.87 -12.58 3.77
C THR A 87 -10.88 -12.22 5.24
N GLN A 88 -9.87 -12.63 5.99
CA GLN A 88 -9.65 -12.04 7.30
C GLN A 88 -9.32 -10.56 7.11
N GLU A 89 -9.59 -9.74 8.13
CA GLU A 89 -9.06 -8.39 8.18
C GLU A 89 -7.59 -8.44 7.77
N GLN A 90 -7.29 -7.98 6.56
CA GLN A 90 -5.99 -7.40 6.32
C GLN A 90 -6.04 -6.18 7.23
N LYS A 91 -5.55 -6.32 8.46
CA LYS A 91 -5.20 -5.19 9.32
C LYS A 91 -4.17 -4.37 8.54
N GLY A 92 -4.67 -3.56 7.62
CA GLY A 92 -3.92 -2.63 6.79
C GLY A 92 -3.37 -1.46 7.60
N SER A 93 -3.52 -1.47 8.93
CA SER A 93 -3.09 -0.37 9.78
C SER A 93 -2.76 -0.71 11.24
N ALA A 94 -2.80 -1.97 11.73
CA ALA A 94 -2.55 -2.21 13.18
C ALA A 94 -2.12 -3.63 13.58
N GLU A 95 -1.11 -4.23 12.93
CA GLU A 95 -0.24 -5.27 13.56
C GLU A 95 0.97 -5.62 12.68
N ARG A 96 1.66 -4.61 12.14
CA ARG A 96 3.05 -4.85 11.71
C ARG A 96 3.88 -4.83 12.98
N LYS A 97 4.32 -6.02 13.41
CA LYS A 97 5.13 -6.31 14.61
C LYS A 97 5.97 -5.09 14.98
N HIS A 98 5.92 -4.68 16.25
CA HIS A 98 6.88 -3.73 16.80
C HIS A 98 8.27 -4.30 16.51
N VAL A 99 8.93 -3.77 15.49
CA VAL A 99 10.28 -4.21 15.15
C VAL A 99 11.15 -3.68 16.29
N ASP A 100 11.84 -4.59 16.98
CA ASP A 100 12.81 -4.20 17.99
C ASP A 100 13.99 -3.51 17.29
N MET A 101 13.91 -2.19 17.18
CA MET A 101 14.90 -1.35 16.51
C MET A 101 16.20 -1.21 17.30
N SER A 102 16.27 -1.72 18.54
CA SER A 102 17.44 -1.56 19.43
C SER A 102 18.71 -2.21 18.88
N ARG A 103 18.57 -3.22 18.01
CA ARG A 103 19.67 -3.96 17.40
C ARG A 103 20.12 -3.42 16.04
N ILE A 104 19.40 -2.43 15.47
CA ILE A 104 19.75 -1.88 14.16
C ILE A 104 20.91 -0.90 14.32
N VAL A 105 22.05 -1.26 13.72
CA VAL A 105 23.23 -0.41 13.66
C VAL A 105 22.98 0.72 12.65
N ILE A 106 23.16 1.97 13.08
CA ILE A 106 23.03 3.16 12.23
C ILE A 106 24.24 4.06 12.47
N ASN A 107 24.96 4.37 11.41
CA ASN A 107 26.09 5.28 11.45
C ASN A 107 25.61 6.73 11.28
N ARG A 108 25.38 7.41 12.41
CA ARG A 108 24.95 8.82 12.45
C ARG A 108 26.01 9.82 11.95
N ASN A 109 27.26 9.39 11.78
CA ASN A 109 28.34 10.24 11.28
C ASN A 109 28.49 10.16 9.75
N SER A 110 27.71 9.32 9.08
CA SER A 110 27.72 9.16 7.64
C SER A 110 26.88 10.22 6.95
N ASN A 111 27.41 10.82 5.89
CA ASN A 111 26.67 11.71 4.98
C ASN A 111 25.92 10.96 3.87
N ARG A 112 26.03 9.63 3.80
CA ARG A 112 25.30 8.80 2.83
C ARG A 112 23.78 8.90 3.02
N ALA A 113 23.05 8.97 1.92
CA ALA A 113 21.60 9.08 1.90
C ALA A 113 20.93 7.90 2.62
N SER A 114 21.45 6.69 2.42
CA SER A 114 21.00 5.47 3.07
C SER A 114 20.99 5.59 4.60
N GLU A 115 22.09 6.07 5.18
CA GLU A 115 22.25 6.21 6.64
C GLU A 115 21.45 7.38 7.20
N ILE A 116 21.34 8.50 6.48
CA ILE A 116 20.50 9.64 6.89
C ILE A 116 19.02 9.23 6.92
N ILE A 117 18.53 8.56 5.88
CA ILE A 117 17.13 8.08 5.83
C ILE A 117 16.88 7.05 6.92
N LYS A 118 17.79 6.09 7.10
CA LYS A 118 17.68 5.07 8.15
C LYS A 118 17.66 5.70 9.55
N ALA A 119 18.55 6.67 9.82
CA ALA A 119 18.60 7.41 11.07
C ALA A 119 17.31 8.16 11.33
N LYS A 120 16.84 8.92 10.32
CA LYS A 120 15.61 9.72 10.44
C LYS A 120 14.38 8.84 10.66
N LEU A 121 14.27 7.70 9.97
CA LEU A 121 13.19 6.74 10.20
C LEU A 121 13.19 6.22 11.63
N ARG A 122 14.34 5.79 12.15
CA ARG A 122 14.46 5.34 13.54
C ARG A 122 14.05 6.43 14.53
N ASP A 123 14.50 7.66 14.30
CA ASP A 123 14.20 8.80 15.18
C ASP A 123 12.69 9.13 15.18
N HIS A 124 11.93 8.66 14.19
CA HIS A 124 10.46 8.72 14.11
C HIS A 124 9.78 7.40 14.51
N GLY A 125 10.44 6.55 15.31
CA GLY A 125 9.86 5.27 15.76
C GLY A 125 9.83 4.19 14.69
N GLY A 126 10.63 4.32 13.62
CA GLY A 126 10.79 3.30 12.59
C GLY A 126 9.68 3.26 11.53
N ARG A 127 8.76 4.22 11.56
CA ARG A 127 7.62 4.31 10.64
C ARG A 127 7.17 5.75 10.45
N VAL A 128 6.89 6.12 9.21
CA VAL A 128 6.42 7.46 8.85
C VAL A 128 5.42 7.42 7.70
N ILE A 129 4.67 8.51 7.55
CA ILE A 129 3.91 8.81 6.34
C ILE A 129 4.67 9.90 5.58
N VAL A 130 5.04 9.60 4.34
CA VAL A 130 5.58 10.58 3.39
C VAL A 130 4.55 10.90 2.32
N TYR A 131 4.68 12.04 1.65
CA TYR A 131 3.72 12.48 0.65
C TYR A 131 4.38 12.52 -0.73
N THR A 132 3.72 11.94 -1.72
CA THR A 132 4.15 12.06 -3.12
C THR A 132 4.01 13.49 -3.63
N ALA A 133 4.59 13.80 -4.79
CA ALA A 133 4.41 15.11 -5.46
C ALA A 133 2.94 15.48 -5.74
N ARG A 134 2.01 14.51 -5.69
CA ARG A 134 0.56 14.75 -5.82
C ARG A 134 -0.16 14.89 -4.47
N GLY A 135 0.56 14.92 -3.36
CA GLY A 135 -0.01 14.95 -2.01
C GLY A 135 -0.62 13.63 -1.54
N LEU A 136 -0.43 12.53 -2.28
CA LEU A 136 -0.92 11.22 -1.85
C LEU A 136 -0.01 10.63 -0.77
N PRO A 137 -0.55 10.12 0.35
CA PRO A 137 0.22 9.53 1.43
C PRO A 137 0.80 8.17 1.03
N CYS A 138 2.02 7.91 1.48
CA CYS A 138 2.73 6.64 1.39
C CYS A 138 3.28 6.32 2.78
N GLU A 139 2.88 5.20 3.35
CA GLU A 139 3.45 4.72 4.60
C GLU A 139 4.79 4.04 4.30
N VAL A 140 5.81 4.33 5.08
CA VAL A 140 7.17 3.78 4.95
C VAL A 140 7.62 3.29 6.33
N TRP A 141 8.16 2.09 6.41
CA TRP A 141 8.66 1.52 7.67
C TRP A 141 9.92 0.69 7.47
N MET A 142 10.73 0.62 8.53
CA MET A 142 11.93 -0.20 8.54
C MET A 142 11.58 -1.68 8.69
N ASN A 143 12.35 -2.55 8.04
CA ASN A 143 12.24 -3.99 8.23
C ASN A 143 13.20 -4.48 9.33
N ALA A 144 12.95 -5.68 9.84
CA ALA A 144 13.70 -6.26 10.96
C ALA A 144 15.15 -6.65 10.62
N ASP A 145 15.50 -6.74 9.34
CA ASP A 145 16.88 -6.99 8.88
C ASP A 145 17.82 -5.79 9.11
N GLY A 146 17.27 -4.60 9.36
CA GLY A 146 18.04 -3.36 9.55
C GLY A 146 18.67 -2.80 8.28
N THR A 147 18.55 -3.48 7.14
CA THR A 147 19.13 -3.08 5.85
C THR A 147 18.07 -2.69 4.82
N SER A 148 16.81 -3.08 5.03
CA SER A 148 15.73 -2.81 4.10
C SER A 148 14.56 -2.04 4.72
N PHE A 149 13.72 -1.51 3.83
CA PHE A 149 12.48 -0.82 4.17
C PHE A 149 11.33 -1.31 3.30
N SER A 150 10.12 -1.01 3.74
CA SER A 150 8.89 -1.36 3.03
C SER A 150 7.98 -0.15 2.93
N SER A 151 7.06 -0.18 1.95
CA SER A 151 6.01 0.81 1.80
C SER A 151 4.72 0.15 1.33
N ASP A 152 3.57 0.72 1.72
CA ASP A 152 2.24 0.27 1.27
C ASP A 152 2.06 0.44 -0.25
N LYS A 153 2.89 1.28 -0.88
CA LYS A 153 2.90 1.50 -2.33
C LYS A 153 4.02 0.78 -3.09
N LEU A 154 4.84 -0.03 -2.41
CA LEU A 154 5.91 -0.83 -3.03
C LEU A 154 5.66 -2.33 -2.82
N PRO A 155 4.72 -2.95 -3.57
CA PRO A 155 4.38 -4.36 -3.43
C PRO A 155 5.41 -5.29 -4.11
N ILE A 156 6.70 -5.11 -3.81
CA ILE A 156 7.80 -5.83 -4.46
C ILE A 156 8.52 -6.77 -3.49
N LYS A 157 8.95 -7.93 -3.99
CA LYS A 157 9.74 -8.91 -3.25
C LYS A 157 10.99 -9.28 -4.07
N PRO A 158 12.20 -9.27 -3.47
CA PRO A 158 12.52 -8.78 -2.12
C PRO A 158 12.27 -7.26 -1.96
N PRO A 159 12.17 -6.73 -0.73
CA PRO A 159 12.07 -5.29 -0.48
C PRO A 159 13.32 -4.54 -0.97
N TYR A 160 13.26 -3.22 -1.02
CA TYR A 160 14.43 -2.41 -1.34
C TYR A 160 15.31 -2.22 -0.09
N GLU A 161 16.62 -2.30 -0.30
CA GLU A 161 17.60 -1.91 0.69
C GLU A 161 17.84 -0.40 0.67
N TYR A 162 18.28 0.16 1.81
CA TYR A 162 18.58 1.60 1.89
C TYR A 162 19.66 2.05 0.90
N HIS A 163 20.53 1.16 0.45
CA HIS A 163 21.58 1.46 -0.52
C HIS A 163 21.02 2.06 -1.83
N VAL A 164 19.77 1.75 -2.19
CA VAL A 164 19.11 2.34 -3.36
C VAL A 164 19.12 3.87 -3.35
N PHE A 165 19.07 4.50 -2.17
CA PHE A 165 19.11 5.96 -2.06
C PHE A 165 20.50 6.53 -2.34
N ASP A 166 21.56 5.77 -2.06
CA ASP A 166 22.92 6.19 -2.41
C ASP A 166 23.09 6.14 -3.93
N VAL A 167 22.62 5.07 -4.58
CA VAL A 167 22.61 4.95 -6.04
C VAL A 167 21.89 6.14 -6.71
N ILE A 168 20.76 6.57 -6.15
CA ILE A 168 20.03 7.74 -6.66
C ILE A 168 20.85 9.02 -6.44
N VAL A 169 21.48 9.21 -5.28
CA VAL A 169 22.30 10.40 -5.02
C VAL A 169 23.55 10.43 -5.89
N ASP A 170 24.22 9.30 -6.10
CA ASP A 170 25.39 9.19 -6.98
C ASP A 170 25.02 9.53 -8.44
N LEU A 171 23.84 9.07 -8.89
CA LEU A 171 23.28 9.47 -10.18
C LEU A 171 23.04 10.99 -10.25
N LEU A 172 22.41 11.56 -9.22
CA LEU A 172 22.15 13.00 -9.17
C LEU A 172 23.47 13.79 -9.22
N MET A 173 24.48 13.38 -8.45
CA MET A 173 25.79 14.03 -8.40
C MET A 173 26.53 13.94 -9.73
N SER A 174 26.52 12.78 -10.39
CA SER A 174 27.15 12.62 -11.72
C SER A 174 26.51 13.49 -12.80
N GLN A 175 25.27 13.96 -12.58
CA GLN A 175 24.53 14.84 -13.48
C GLN A 175 24.39 16.29 -12.94
N GLY A 176 25.35 16.74 -12.13
CA GLY A 176 25.40 18.14 -11.66
C GLY A 176 24.46 18.46 -10.49
N GLY A 177 23.95 17.43 -9.82
CA GLY A 177 23.02 17.52 -8.69
C GLY A 177 21.55 17.35 -9.07
N ARG A 178 21.24 16.91 -10.30
CA ARG A 178 19.86 16.72 -10.78
C ARG A 178 19.78 15.56 -11.78
N ALA A 179 18.65 14.86 -11.83
CA ALA A 179 18.43 13.78 -12.79
C ALA A 179 16.93 13.62 -13.10
N ARG A 180 16.64 13.16 -14.32
CA ARG A 180 15.28 12.81 -14.74
C ARG A 180 14.78 11.61 -13.95
N LYS A 181 13.55 11.67 -13.46
CA LYS A 181 12.91 10.53 -12.78
C LYS A 181 12.76 9.32 -13.69
N GLY A 182 12.49 9.57 -14.97
CA GLY A 182 12.13 8.55 -15.95
C GLY A 182 10.70 8.02 -15.76
N ASN A 183 10.36 6.98 -16.52
CA ASN A 183 9.05 6.36 -16.56
C ASN A 183 9.19 4.87 -16.93
N GLY A 184 9.33 4.01 -15.93
CA GLY A 184 9.45 2.56 -16.13
C GLY A 184 8.13 1.89 -16.52
N ARG A 185 7.00 2.59 -16.40
CA ARG A 185 5.67 2.04 -16.73
C ARG A 185 5.41 1.98 -18.23
N ASN A 186 5.94 2.96 -18.97
CA ASN A 186 5.68 3.12 -20.40
C ASN A 186 6.90 2.83 -21.27
N TYR A 187 8.09 2.69 -20.68
CA TYR A 187 9.34 2.49 -21.39
C TYR A 187 10.07 1.27 -20.84
N LYS A 188 10.73 0.53 -21.74
CA LYS A 188 11.58 -0.59 -21.36
C LYS A 188 12.95 -0.09 -20.90
N LEU A 189 13.63 -0.88 -20.08
CA LEU A 189 14.97 -0.56 -19.61
C LEU A 189 15.92 -0.35 -20.79
N GLY A 190 16.63 0.77 -20.82
CA GLY A 190 17.54 1.20 -21.90
C GLY A 190 16.91 2.12 -22.96
N GLU A 191 15.60 2.37 -22.90
CA GLU A 191 14.97 3.44 -23.68
C GLU A 191 15.19 4.80 -23.02
N SER A 192 15.11 5.90 -23.78
CA SER A 192 15.54 7.25 -23.34
C SER A 192 14.84 7.84 -22.09
N ASN A 193 13.74 7.24 -21.66
CA ASN A 193 12.98 7.60 -20.44
C ASN A 193 13.05 6.50 -19.35
N CYS A 194 13.84 5.45 -19.55
CA CYS A 194 14.10 4.39 -18.60
C CYS A 194 15.52 3.82 -18.82
N ASP A 195 16.51 4.69 -19.06
CA ASP A 195 17.92 4.36 -19.23
C ASP A 195 18.73 4.67 -17.95
N GLU A 196 20.03 4.38 -17.94
CA GLU A 196 20.94 4.61 -16.82
C GLU A 196 21.05 6.10 -16.40
N THR A 197 20.63 7.04 -17.25
CA THR A 197 20.62 8.47 -16.92
C THR A 197 19.36 8.89 -16.15
N THR A 198 18.37 8.00 -16.05
CA THR A 198 17.14 8.22 -15.30
C THR A 198 17.15 7.51 -13.96
N VAL A 199 16.47 8.07 -12.96
CA VAL A 199 16.35 7.49 -11.63
C VAL A 199 15.76 6.08 -11.69
N VAL A 200 14.69 5.88 -12.47
CA VAL A 200 14.06 4.55 -12.63
C VAL A 200 15.01 3.53 -13.28
N GLY A 201 15.79 3.94 -14.29
CA GLY A 201 16.69 3.04 -14.99
C GLY A 201 17.91 2.68 -14.15
N ALA A 202 18.52 3.65 -13.46
CA ALA A 202 19.62 3.39 -12.53
C ALA A 202 19.20 2.42 -11.40
N VAL A 203 18.01 2.63 -10.82
CA VAL A 203 17.43 1.72 -9.82
C VAL A 203 17.19 0.32 -10.39
N ALA A 204 16.69 0.22 -11.63
CA ALA A 204 16.43 -1.06 -12.26
C ALA A 204 17.73 -1.83 -12.55
N LEU A 205 18.76 -1.14 -13.04
CA LEU A 205 20.09 -1.73 -13.26
C LEU A 205 20.71 -2.23 -11.96
N GLU A 206 20.63 -1.45 -10.89
CA GLU A 206 21.09 -1.89 -9.56
C GLU A 206 20.35 -3.15 -9.07
N ARG A 207 19.06 -3.27 -9.41
CA ARG A 207 18.29 -4.49 -9.12
C ARG A 207 18.61 -5.68 -10.01
N GLY A 208 19.55 -5.55 -10.95
CA GLY A 208 19.93 -6.61 -11.88
C GLY A 208 18.93 -6.85 -13.01
N TYR A 209 18.08 -5.88 -13.34
CA TYR A 209 17.22 -5.99 -14.53
C TYR A 209 18.06 -5.93 -15.81
N THR A 210 17.64 -6.69 -16.82
CA THR A 210 18.26 -6.71 -18.15
C THR A 210 17.65 -5.66 -19.07
N VAL A 211 18.49 -4.96 -19.83
CA VAL A 211 18.08 -4.02 -20.88
C VAL A 211 17.09 -4.68 -21.85
N GLY A 212 16.03 -3.96 -22.22
CA GLY A 212 14.92 -4.42 -23.06
C GLY A 212 13.72 -5.00 -22.30
N ASN A 213 13.85 -5.25 -21.00
CA ASN A 213 12.73 -5.71 -20.17
C ASN A 213 11.91 -4.55 -19.61
N SER A 214 10.62 -4.81 -19.38
CA SER A 214 9.77 -3.92 -18.58
C SER A 214 10.18 -3.97 -17.11
N VAL A 215 10.08 -2.84 -16.42
CA VAL A 215 10.49 -2.70 -15.01
C VAL A 215 9.34 -2.16 -14.18
N PHE A 216 9.37 -2.42 -12.87
CA PHE A 216 8.48 -1.74 -11.94
C PHE A 216 9.01 -0.32 -11.70
N ASP A 217 8.12 0.68 -11.62
CA ASP A 217 8.48 2.08 -11.36
C ASP A 217 8.23 2.46 -9.88
N PRO A 218 9.28 2.47 -9.03
CA PRO A 218 9.17 2.83 -7.62
C PRO A 218 9.41 4.33 -7.35
N VAL A 219 9.72 5.13 -8.37
CA VAL A 219 10.38 6.44 -8.19
C VAL A 219 9.52 7.42 -7.41
N PHE A 220 8.19 7.32 -7.51
CA PHE A 220 7.28 8.17 -6.77
C PHE A 220 7.40 8.03 -5.24
N VAL A 221 7.74 6.83 -4.72
CA VAL A 221 7.99 6.62 -3.29
C VAL A 221 9.39 7.10 -2.91
N PHE A 222 10.39 6.80 -3.74
CA PHE A 222 11.77 7.21 -3.45
C PHE A 222 11.94 8.72 -3.46
N ALA A 223 11.31 9.40 -4.41
CA ALA A 223 11.30 10.85 -4.48
C ALA A 223 10.64 11.47 -3.24
N ALA A 224 9.53 10.88 -2.75
CA ALA A 224 8.88 11.33 -1.52
C ALA A 224 9.76 11.11 -0.28
N ILE A 225 10.47 9.99 -0.20
CA ILE A 225 11.39 9.70 0.92
C ILE A 225 12.59 10.67 0.91
N LEU A 226 13.19 10.91 -0.26
CA LEU A 226 14.33 11.84 -0.40
C LEU A 226 13.94 13.28 -0.04
N GLU A 227 12.76 13.72 -0.43
CA GLU A 227 12.20 15.02 -0.07
C GLU A 227 11.90 15.12 1.42
N TRP A 228 11.20 14.12 1.97
CA TRP A 228 10.95 14.03 3.41
C TRP A 228 12.26 14.03 4.21
N ALA A 229 13.32 13.39 3.71
CA ALA A 229 14.63 13.36 4.34
C ALA A 229 15.38 14.69 4.25
N GLY A 230 14.98 15.61 3.37
CA GLY A 230 15.69 16.87 3.09
C GLY A 230 16.87 16.73 2.13
N ILE A 231 16.96 15.61 1.42
CA ILE A 231 18.08 15.25 0.54
C ILE A 231 17.89 15.82 -0.87
N ALA A 232 16.66 15.74 -1.41
CA ALA A 232 16.35 16.23 -2.75
C ALA A 232 14.95 16.83 -2.84
N HIS A 233 14.76 17.83 -3.71
CA HIS A 233 13.46 18.37 -4.11
C HIS A 233 12.76 17.44 -5.11
N ASN A 234 11.47 17.18 -4.87
CA ASN A 234 10.64 16.28 -5.66
C ASN A 234 9.94 17.02 -6.81
N GLU A 235 10.70 17.54 -7.76
CA GLU A 235 10.18 18.38 -8.85
C GLU A 235 9.39 17.61 -9.92
N ARG A 236 8.70 18.31 -10.82
CA ARG A 236 7.93 17.68 -11.89
C ARG A 236 8.88 17.04 -12.92
N GLY A 237 8.98 15.71 -12.88
CA GLY A 237 9.76 14.92 -13.85
C GLY A 237 11.24 14.74 -13.49
N GLU A 238 11.75 15.44 -12.48
CA GLU A 238 13.15 15.39 -12.07
C GLU A 238 13.28 15.34 -10.54
N LEU A 239 14.46 14.94 -10.07
CA LEU A 239 14.92 15.09 -8.70
C LEU A 239 16.11 16.05 -8.70
N VAL A 240 16.19 16.92 -7.69
CA VAL A 240 17.25 17.93 -7.56
C VAL A 240 17.78 17.91 -6.13
N LEU A 241 19.08 17.71 -5.92
CA LEU A 241 19.67 17.72 -4.58
C LEU A 241 19.47 19.08 -3.91
N THR A 242 19.14 19.07 -2.63
CA THR A 242 19.02 20.32 -1.84
C THR A 242 20.40 20.94 -1.65
N HIS A 243 20.44 22.27 -1.54
CA HIS A 243 21.71 22.97 -1.25
C HIS A 243 22.32 22.52 0.09
N GLN A 244 21.47 22.30 1.10
CA GLN A 244 21.88 21.83 2.43
C GLN A 244 22.57 20.47 2.36
N TYR A 245 22.00 19.53 1.61
CA TYR A 245 22.59 18.19 1.48
C TYR A 245 23.90 18.23 0.68
N ARG A 246 23.97 19.03 -0.40
CA ARG A 246 25.20 19.18 -1.19
C ARG A 246 26.38 19.72 -0.37
N ASN A 247 26.12 20.53 0.65
CA ASN A 247 27.17 21.11 1.50
C ASN A 247 27.78 20.10 2.49
N ILE A 248 27.18 18.92 2.66
CA ILE A 248 27.68 17.86 3.55
C ILE A 248 28.21 16.62 2.80
N LEU A 249 28.17 16.64 1.46
CA LEU A 249 28.69 15.57 0.59
C LEU A 249 30.20 15.66 0.40
#